data_AF-A0A2B9E855-F1
#
_entry.id   AF-A0A2B9E855-F1
#
_cell.length_a   1.000
_cell.length_b   1.000
_cell.length_c   1.000
_cell.angle_alpha   90.00
_cell.angle_beta   90.00
_cell.angle_gamma   90.00
#
_symmetry.space_group_name_H-M   'P 1'
#
loop_
_entity.id
_entity.type
_entity.pdbx_description
1 polymer ?
#
loop_
_entity_poly.entity_id
_entity_poly.type
_entity_poly.pdbx_seq_one_letter_code
_entity_poly.pdbx_strand_id
1 'polypeptide(L)'
;MLCRLLSEIEDGSLIFLDEPELYLHPNAIASLAKIYYGILEKFKSYAILCTHSPILVQEIPSMYVRKLNMLDKNTIIYERPNIETFGTNISDITADIFNVLDRESLYRSKLKEWVNEKNLSEEEILMQFDDRLSFKTQLYLASLCKERD
;
A
#
# COMPACT_ATOMS: atom_id res chain seq x y z
N MET A 1 13.73 -14.64 12.42
CA MET A 1 12.38 -15.22 12.30
C MET A 1 12.38 -16.54 11.54
N LEU A 2 12.74 -16.57 10.25
CA LEU A 2 12.61 -17.77 9.40
C LEU A 2 13.33 -19.02 9.97
N CYS A 3 14.58 -18.89 10.42
CA CYS A 3 15.31 -20.01 11.01
C CYS A 3 14.62 -20.58 12.26
N ARG A 4 13.99 -19.72 13.06
CA ARG A 4 13.24 -20.12 14.26
C ARG A 4 11.98 -20.87 13.87
N LEU A 5 11.22 -20.34 12.89
CA LEU A 5 10.05 -21.02 12.36
C LEU A 5 10.41 -22.44 11.88
N LEU A 6 11.48 -22.57 11.10
CA LEU A 6 11.93 -23.87 10.58
C LEU A 6 12.37 -24.85 11.68
N SER A 7 12.82 -24.34 12.83
CA SER A 7 13.21 -25.20 13.96
C SER A 7 12.03 -25.67 14.83
N GLU A 8 10.88 -25.01 14.73
CA GLU A 8 9.73 -25.24 15.63
C GLU A 8 8.49 -25.75 14.92
N ILE A 9 8.40 -25.58 13.59
CA ILE A 9 7.23 -25.99 12.84
C ILE A 9 7.08 -27.52 12.82
N GLU A 10 5.89 -27.97 13.12
CA GLU A 10 5.45 -29.37 12.99
C GLU A 10 4.33 -29.49 11.96
N ASP A 11 4.01 -30.72 11.55
CA ASP A 11 2.94 -30.96 10.60
C ASP A 11 1.58 -30.49 11.17
N GLY A 12 0.82 -29.71 10.39
CA GLY A 12 -0.49 -29.18 10.79
C GLY A 12 -0.43 -27.99 11.75
N SER A 13 0.70 -27.28 11.81
CA SER A 13 0.86 -26.07 12.62
C SER A 13 0.01 -24.90 12.09
N LEU A 14 -0.43 -24.02 12.99
CA LEU A 14 -0.97 -22.70 12.66
C LEU A 14 0.03 -21.61 13.05
N ILE A 15 0.49 -20.85 12.07
CA ILE A 15 1.54 -19.85 12.20
C ILE A 15 0.93 -18.46 12.20
N PHE A 16 1.35 -17.60 13.14
CA PHE A 16 1.00 -16.18 13.15
C PHE A 16 2.24 -15.35 12.82
N LEU A 17 2.12 -14.48 11.82
CA LEU A 17 3.20 -13.61 11.36
C LEU A 17 2.72 -12.17 11.38
N ASP A 18 3.45 -11.30 12.05
CA ASP A 18 3.19 -9.86 12.05
C ASP A 18 4.33 -9.15 11.34
N GLU A 19 4.00 -8.42 10.28
CA GLU A 19 4.93 -7.74 9.37
C GLU A 19 6.18 -8.58 9.02
N PRO A 20 6.02 -9.80 8.48
CA PRO A 20 7.16 -10.68 8.20
C PRO A 20 8.15 -10.10 7.18
N GLU A 21 7.73 -9.10 6.42
CA GLU A 21 8.52 -8.35 5.45
C GLU A 21 9.32 -7.17 6.02
N LEU A 22 9.17 -6.85 7.31
CA LEU A 22 9.81 -5.69 7.91
C LEU A 22 11.33 -5.75 7.71
N TYR A 23 11.93 -4.63 7.30
CA TYR A 23 13.35 -4.47 6.92
C TYR A 23 13.81 -5.17 5.62
N LEU A 24 12.91 -5.78 4.85
CA LEU A 24 13.28 -6.37 3.55
C LEU A 24 13.19 -5.37 2.41
N HIS A 25 14.14 -5.48 1.48
CA HIS A 25 14.04 -4.82 0.19
C HIS A 25 12.82 -5.38 -0.60
N PRO A 26 12.09 -4.56 -1.38
CA PRO A 26 10.94 -5.00 -2.19
C PRO A 26 11.10 -6.35 -2.90
N ASN A 27 12.23 -6.54 -3.61
CA ASN A 27 12.53 -7.79 -4.32
C ASN A 27 12.63 -9.04 -3.40
N ALA A 28 13.04 -8.85 -2.14
CA ALA A 28 13.12 -9.93 -1.16
C ALA A 28 11.74 -10.31 -0.60
N ILE A 29 10.76 -9.40 -0.62
CA ILE A 29 9.38 -9.66 -0.15
C ILE A 29 8.71 -10.70 -1.05
N ALA A 30 8.81 -10.58 -2.37
CA ALA A 30 8.27 -11.59 -3.29
C ALA A 30 8.94 -12.97 -3.11
N SER A 31 10.24 -12.98 -2.78
CA SER A 31 10.95 -14.22 -2.46
C SER A 31 10.48 -14.82 -1.13
N LEU A 32 10.17 -13.98 -0.14
CA LEU A 32 9.65 -14.39 1.15
C LEU A 32 8.29 -15.08 1.03
N ALA A 33 7.39 -14.56 0.19
CA ALA A 33 6.09 -15.18 -0.08
C ALA A 33 6.25 -16.62 -0.60
N LYS A 34 7.16 -16.83 -1.56
CA LYS A 34 7.48 -18.16 -2.10
C LYS A 34 8.03 -19.10 -1.04
N ILE A 35 8.90 -18.61 -0.16
CA ILE A 35 9.46 -19.39 0.95
C ILE A 35 8.34 -19.82 1.90
N TYR A 36 7.45 -18.92 2.30
CA TYR A 36 6.33 -19.28 3.17
C TYR A 36 5.40 -20.29 2.54
N TYR A 37 5.06 -20.12 1.26
CA TYR A 37 4.23 -21.08 0.53
C TYR A 37 4.84 -22.49 0.60
N GLY A 38 6.15 -22.62 0.32
CA GLY A 38 6.84 -23.90 0.38
C GLY A 38 6.92 -24.51 1.78
N ILE A 39 7.06 -23.68 2.82
CA ILE A 39 7.03 -24.15 4.22
C ILE A 39 5.63 -24.68 4.56
N LEU A 40 4.58 -23.92 4.26
CA LEU A 40 3.21 -24.28 4.56
C LEU A 40 2.78 -25.56 3.83
N GLU A 41 3.16 -25.69 2.56
CA GLU A 41 2.89 -26.89 1.76
C GLU A 41 3.62 -28.12 2.35
N LYS A 42 4.91 -27.99 2.67
CA LYS A 42 5.73 -29.09 3.19
C LYS A 42 5.19 -29.64 4.50
N PHE A 43 4.77 -28.77 5.42
CA PHE A 43 4.28 -29.16 6.75
C PHE A 43 2.76 -29.24 6.82
N LYS A 44 2.03 -29.10 5.70
CA LYS A 44 0.54 -29.09 5.66
C LYS A 44 -0.06 -28.12 6.69
N SER A 45 0.59 -26.99 6.84
CA SER A 45 0.34 -25.98 7.87
C SER A 45 -0.40 -24.78 7.28
N TYR A 46 -0.95 -23.95 8.15
CA TYR A 46 -1.61 -22.70 7.76
C TYR A 46 -0.90 -21.50 8.38
N ALA A 47 -0.98 -20.34 7.72
CA ALA A 47 -0.51 -19.08 8.28
C ALA A 47 -1.61 -18.02 8.26
N ILE A 48 -1.64 -17.21 9.31
CA ILE A 48 -2.32 -15.92 9.36
C ILE A 48 -1.22 -14.87 9.42
N LEU A 49 -1.21 -13.97 8.44
CA LEU A 49 -0.21 -12.90 8.35
C LEU A 49 -0.88 -11.54 8.37
N CYS A 50 -0.26 -10.60 9.08
CA CYS A 50 -0.56 -9.18 9.04
C CYS A 50 0.55 -8.47 8.26
N THR A 51 0.16 -7.56 7.36
CA THR A 51 1.10 -6.88 6.46
C THR A 51 0.57 -5.51 6.07
N HIS A 52 1.49 -4.55 5.97
CA HIS A 52 1.26 -3.26 5.33
C HIS A 52 1.90 -3.19 3.92
N SER A 53 2.46 -4.30 3.45
CA SER A 53 3.14 -4.37 2.16
C SER A 53 2.20 -4.75 1.04
N PRO A 54 1.92 -3.85 0.08
CA PRO A 54 1.13 -4.20 -1.09
C PRO A 54 1.82 -5.25 -1.96
N ILE A 55 3.15 -5.37 -1.87
CA ILE A 55 3.93 -6.39 -2.59
C ILE A 55 3.62 -7.78 -2.04
N LEU A 56 3.50 -7.93 -0.72
CA LEU A 56 3.14 -9.22 -0.14
C LEU A 56 1.69 -9.58 -0.46
N VAL A 57 0.79 -8.60 -0.42
CA VAL A 57 -0.62 -8.80 -0.78
C VAL A 57 -0.80 -9.19 -2.24
N GLN A 58 0.04 -8.68 -3.15
CA GLN A 58 0.04 -9.04 -4.57
C GLN A 58 0.29 -10.55 -4.82
N GLU A 59 0.95 -11.24 -3.88
CA GLU A 59 1.26 -12.67 -3.99
C GLU A 59 0.14 -13.58 -3.46
N ILE A 60 -0.96 -12.99 -2.94
CA ILE A 60 -2.02 -13.71 -2.24
C ILE A 60 -3.36 -13.48 -2.97
N PRO A 61 -4.15 -14.53 -3.28
CA PRO A 61 -5.50 -14.37 -3.83
C PRO A 61 -6.46 -13.61 -2.90
N SER A 62 -7.29 -12.75 -3.47
CA SER A 62 -8.20 -11.84 -2.75
C SER A 62 -9.13 -12.55 -1.77
N MET A 63 -9.53 -13.79 -2.08
CA MET A 63 -10.37 -14.60 -1.20
C MET A 63 -9.74 -14.88 0.17
N TYR A 64 -8.41 -14.85 0.28
CA TYR A 64 -7.64 -15.05 1.51
C TYR A 64 -7.24 -13.74 2.19
N VAL A 65 -7.50 -12.59 1.57
CA VAL A 65 -7.14 -11.27 2.11
C VAL A 65 -8.33 -10.65 2.84
N ARG A 66 -8.06 -9.99 3.98
CA ARG A 66 -9.04 -9.19 4.72
C ARG A 66 -8.42 -7.83 5.03
N LYS A 67 -9.13 -6.76 4.68
CA LYS A 67 -8.76 -5.39 5.07
C LYS A 67 -9.31 -5.15 6.47
N LEU A 68 -8.49 -4.61 7.36
CA LEU A 68 -8.89 -4.25 8.72
C LEU A 68 -8.99 -2.72 8.80
N ASN A 69 -10.18 -2.21 9.09
CA ASN A 69 -10.44 -0.78 9.24
C ASN A 69 -10.94 -0.50 10.66
N MET A 70 -10.53 0.65 11.21
CA MET A 70 -11.12 1.16 12.46
C MET A 70 -12.39 1.95 12.12
N LEU A 71 -13.54 1.48 12.63
CA LEU A 71 -14.79 2.23 12.54
C LEU A 71 -14.80 3.39 13.56
N ASP A 72 -14.29 3.12 14.75
CA ASP A 72 -14.05 4.08 15.83
C ASP A 72 -12.84 3.62 16.67
N LYS A 73 -12.57 4.28 17.81
CA LYS A 73 -11.38 3.98 18.65
C LYS A 73 -11.31 2.54 19.16
N ASN A 74 -12.45 1.86 19.30
CA ASN A 74 -12.52 0.54 19.93
C ASN A 74 -13.12 -0.54 19.01
N THR A 75 -13.57 -0.18 17.81
CA THR A 75 -14.26 -1.08 16.88
C THR A 75 -13.44 -1.29 15.62
N ILE A 76 -12.96 -2.51 15.43
CA ILE A 76 -12.33 -2.97 14.18
C ILE A 76 -13.38 -3.70 13.35
N ILE A 77 -13.54 -3.29 12.10
CA ILE A 77 -14.30 -4.02 11.09
C ILE A 77 -13.35 -4.65 10.09
N TYR A 78 -13.78 -5.77 9.50
CA TYR A 78 -13.06 -6.39 8.40
C TYR A 78 -13.92 -6.43 7.15
N GLU A 79 -13.27 -6.27 6.00
CA GLU A 79 -13.90 -6.34 4.68
C GLU A 79 -12.99 -7.11 3.72
N ARG A 80 -13.55 -7.56 2.60
CA ARG A 80 -12.73 -8.15 1.52
C ARG A 80 -12.21 -7.04 0.62
N PRO A 81 -11.05 -7.22 -0.04
CA PRO A 81 -10.66 -6.38 -1.17
C PRO A 81 -11.80 -6.31 -2.20
N ASN A 82 -11.98 -5.15 -2.83
CA ASN A 82 -12.97 -4.99 -3.91
C ASN A 82 -12.43 -5.49 -5.26
N ILE A 83 -11.12 -5.70 -5.32
CA ILE A 83 -10.39 -6.16 -6.50
C ILE A 83 -9.75 -7.53 -6.24
N GLU A 84 -9.40 -8.24 -7.31
CA GLU A 84 -8.44 -9.33 -7.18
C GLU A 84 -7.07 -8.76 -6.78
N THR A 85 -6.38 -9.43 -5.86
CA THR A 85 -5.06 -9.00 -5.38
C THR A 85 -3.93 -9.75 -6.06
N PHE A 86 -4.16 -11.01 -6.47
CA PHE A 86 -3.12 -11.84 -7.06
C PHE A 86 -2.64 -11.31 -8.42
N GLY A 87 -1.38 -10.88 -8.49
CA GLY A 87 -0.77 -10.34 -9.72
C GLY A 87 -1.27 -8.95 -10.14
N THR A 88 -2.14 -8.32 -9.36
CA THR A 88 -2.68 -6.98 -9.65
C THR A 88 -1.64 -5.89 -9.44
N ASN A 89 -1.76 -4.76 -10.12
CA ASN A 89 -0.82 -3.65 -9.96
C ASN A 89 -0.78 -3.15 -8.50
N ILE A 90 0.43 -2.93 -7.99
CA ILE A 90 0.66 -2.38 -6.64
C ILE A 90 -0.11 -1.08 -6.41
N SER A 91 -0.26 -0.23 -7.43
CA SER A 91 -0.99 1.04 -7.31
C SER A 91 -2.47 0.82 -7.03
N ASP A 92 -3.08 -0.18 -7.66
CA ASP A 92 -4.50 -0.51 -7.49
C ASP A 92 -4.74 -1.17 -6.13
N ILE A 93 -3.84 -2.08 -5.72
CA ILE A 93 -3.83 -2.65 -4.36
C ILE A 93 -3.69 -1.55 -3.31
N THR A 94 -2.78 -0.60 -3.54
CA THR A 94 -2.57 0.54 -2.63
C THR A 94 -3.81 1.41 -2.51
N ALA A 95 -4.51 1.64 -3.61
CA ALA A 95 -5.74 2.41 -3.63
C ALA A 95 -6.89 1.70 -2.89
N ASP A 96 -7.10 0.40 -3.12
CA ASP A 96 -8.24 -0.35 -2.57
C ASP A 96 -8.07 -0.77 -1.10
N ILE A 97 -6.84 -1.13 -0.70
CA ILE A 97 -6.57 -1.72 0.61
C ILE A 97 -6.11 -0.68 1.62
N PHE A 98 -5.24 0.23 1.19
CA PHE A 98 -4.57 1.14 2.12
C PHE A 98 -5.18 2.53 2.17
N ASN A 99 -6.19 2.82 1.33
CA ASN A 99 -6.93 4.10 1.28
C ASN A 99 -6.01 5.33 1.38
N VAL A 100 -4.81 5.25 0.79
CA VAL A 100 -3.75 6.28 0.91
C VAL A 100 -4.16 7.61 0.25
N LEU A 101 -5.25 7.60 -0.51
CA LEU A 101 -5.78 8.76 -1.22
C LEU A 101 -6.51 9.76 -0.31
N ASP A 102 -6.90 9.38 0.91
CA ASP A 102 -7.81 10.18 1.75
C ASP A 102 -7.12 11.12 2.75
N ARG A 103 -5.78 11.09 2.85
CA ARG A 103 -5.03 12.11 3.59
C ARG A 103 -4.59 13.19 2.61
N GLU A 104 -4.91 14.46 2.87
CA GLU A 104 -4.37 15.57 2.09
C GLU A 104 -2.85 15.47 2.04
N SER A 105 -2.33 15.04 0.89
CA SER A 105 -0.91 14.93 0.66
C SER A 105 -0.27 16.32 0.67
N LEU A 106 0.92 16.46 1.23
CA LEU A 106 1.66 17.73 1.32
C LEU A 106 1.69 18.50 0.00
N TYR A 107 1.93 17.84 -1.13
CA TYR A 107 2.00 18.53 -2.43
C TYR A 107 0.66 19.17 -2.81
N ARG A 108 -0.48 18.53 -2.49
CA ARG A 108 -1.80 19.10 -2.78
C ARG A 108 -2.04 20.35 -1.93
N SER A 109 -1.77 20.27 -0.64
CA SER A 109 -1.93 21.41 0.26
C SER A 109 -0.98 22.56 -0.11
N LYS A 110 0.26 22.26 -0.53
CA LYS A 110 1.21 23.29 -1.00
C LYS A 110 0.82 23.93 -2.32
N LEU A 111 0.35 23.15 -3.29
CA LEU A 111 -0.14 23.72 -4.55
C LEU A 111 -1.37 24.62 -4.31
N LYS A 112 -2.31 24.21 -3.45
CA LYS A 112 -3.44 25.05 -3.04
C LYS A 112 -2.96 26.36 -2.38
N GLU A 113 -2.04 26.28 -1.43
CA GLU A 113 -1.44 27.46 -0.77
C GLU A 113 -0.84 28.42 -1.81
N TRP A 114 -0.05 27.89 -2.75
CA TRP A 114 0.62 28.71 -3.76
C TRP A 114 -0.33 29.37 -4.76
N VAL A 115 -1.36 28.63 -5.20
CA VAL A 115 -2.35 29.15 -6.14
C VAL A 115 -3.30 30.15 -5.46
N ASN A 116 -3.82 29.82 -4.27
CA ASN A 116 -4.90 30.58 -3.65
C ASN A 116 -4.43 31.65 -2.67
N GLU A 117 -3.33 31.41 -1.93
CA GLU A 117 -2.84 32.37 -0.92
C GLU A 117 -1.73 33.25 -1.48
N LYS A 118 -0.85 32.69 -2.32
CA LYS A 118 0.28 33.43 -2.92
C LYS A 118 0.01 33.96 -4.32
N ASN A 119 -1.16 33.66 -4.90
CA ASN A 119 -1.56 34.07 -6.25
C ASN A 119 -0.54 33.76 -7.34
N LEU A 120 0.20 32.65 -7.21
CA LEU A 120 1.12 32.23 -8.26
C LEU A 120 0.32 31.67 -9.46
N SER A 121 0.80 31.96 -10.65
CA SER A 121 0.31 31.37 -11.91
C SER A 121 0.84 29.95 -12.10
N GLU A 122 0.18 29.21 -13.00
CA GLU A 122 0.61 27.85 -13.37
C GLU A 122 2.08 27.85 -13.86
N GLU A 123 2.44 28.81 -14.73
CA GLU A 123 3.79 28.95 -15.29
C GLU A 123 4.84 29.22 -14.20
N GLU A 124 4.55 30.12 -13.24
CA GLU A 124 5.47 30.43 -12.14
C GLU A 124 5.73 29.22 -11.24
N ILE A 125 4.71 28.39 -11.02
CA ILE A 125 4.85 27.16 -10.23
C ILE A 125 5.63 26.11 -11.02
N LEU A 126 5.35 25.92 -12.31
CA LEU A 126 6.05 24.96 -13.17
C LEU A 126 7.55 25.27 -13.28
N MET A 127 7.89 26.55 -13.44
CA MET A 127 9.28 27.02 -13.52
C MET A 127 10.08 26.71 -12.25
N GLN A 128 9.47 26.72 -11.06
CA GLN A 128 10.15 26.37 -9.81
C GLN A 128 10.63 24.91 -9.77
N PHE A 129 10.06 24.04 -10.61
CA PHE A 129 10.43 22.63 -10.74
C PHE A 129 11.09 22.32 -12.08
N ASP A 130 11.57 23.33 -12.81
CA ASP A 130 12.14 23.20 -14.16
C ASP A 130 11.24 22.41 -15.13
N ASP A 131 9.92 22.59 -15.05
CA ASP A 131 8.91 21.85 -15.84
C ASP A 131 8.91 20.32 -15.65
N ARG A 132 9.52 19.82 -14.55
CA ARG A 132 9.65 18.37 -14.29
C ARG A 132 8.54 17.80 -13.39
N LEU A 133 7.49 18.57 -13.13
CA LEU A 133 6.33 18.05 -12.40
C LEU A 133 5.68 16.90 -13.19
N SER A 134 5.22 15.88 -12.47
CA SER A 134 4.52 14.76 -13.12
C SER A 134 3.25 15.24 -13.81
N PHE A 135 2.86 14.57 -14.90
CA PHE A 135 1.63 14.90 -15.63
C PHE A 135 0.38 14.95 -14.71
N LYS A 136 0.29 14.02 -13.75
CA LYS A 136 -0.79 14.01 -12.74
C LYS A 136 -0.79 15.27 -11.88
N THR A 137 0.39 15.77 -11.52
CA THR A 137 0.55 16.99 -10.72
C THR A 137 0.21 18.23 -11.55
N GLN A 138 0.66 18.28 -12.81
CA GLN A 138 0.33 19.37 -13.73
C GLN A 138 -1.18 19.47 -13.97
N LEU A 139 -1.86 18.36 -14.24
CA LEU A 139 -3.32 18.33 -14.37
C LEU A 139 -4.04 18.85 -13.12
N TYR A 140 -3.53 18.50 -11.94
CA TYR A 140 -4.10 18.96 -10.68
C TYR A 140 -3.85 20.46 -10.46
N LEU A 141 -2.65 20.95 -10.79
CA LEU A 141 -2.34 22.38 -10.74
C LEU A 141 -3.25 23.18 -11.68
N ALA A 142 -3.39 22.74 -12.94
CA ALA A 142 -4.28 23.36 -13.92
C ALA A 142 -5.73 23.40 -13.44
N SER A 143 -6.21 22.35 -12.74
CA SER A 143 -7.55 22.36 -12.14
C SER A 143 -7.70 23.40 -11.04
N LEU A 144 -6.67 23.62 -10.20
CA LEU A 144 -6.70 24.62 -9.14
C LEU A 144 -6.70 26.05 -9.71
N CYS A 145 -5.88 26.32 -10.74
CA CYS A 145 -5.85 27.63 -11.38
C CYS A 145 -7.20 27.96 -12.05
N LYS A 146 -7.83 26.98 -12.71
CA LYS A 146 -9.18 27.14 -13.29
C LYS A 146 -10.29 27.41 -12.29
N GLU A 147 -10.18 26.91 -11.06
CA GLU A 147 -11.17 27.15 -10.01
C GLU A 147 -11.03 28.53 -9.36
N ARG A 148 -9.85 29.16 -9.48
CA ARG A 148 -9.55 30.50 -8.96
C ARG A 148 -10.03 31.62 -9.90
N ASP A 149 -9.93 31.39 -11.21
CA ASP A 149 -10.29 32.33 -12.27
C ASP A 149 -11.80 32.34 -12.56
#